data_AF-Q5DGL5-F1
#
_entry.id   AF-Q5DGL5-F1
#
_cell.length_a   1.000
_cell.length_b   1.000
_cell.length_c   1.000
_cell.angle_alpha   90.00
_cell.angle_beta   90.00
_cell.angle_gamma   90.00
#
_symmetry.space_group_name_H-M   'P 1'
#
loop_
_entity.id
_entity.type
_entity.pdbx_description
1 polymer ?
#
loop_
_entity_poly.entity_id
_entity_poly.type
_entity_poly.pdbx_seq_one_letter_code
_entity_poly.pdbx_strand_id
1 'polypeptide(L)'
;MASQQGNVMAFYHLAEMHAKGTGVLRSCSTAAELFKNVAERGRWSKLFMSAYSAFRNRRYHEAFVTYQLLAELGYEVAQSNVAFILEEEKATGIPKHEIYKRAFTQWQRSATQGSTSSRVKLGDYFYYGLGTDVNYQKAIQHYRTASDQHHNAQAMFNLGYMHEQGLGLKRDLYLAKRFYDMAAEASIDARVAVYLALIRLSFYFVMEFFCDSSFFQYIGRIFGRSSEEPDKESVIDSITASSSHPSEHMESSMDWDFYAIPFLTGLLLLFIFYIRHRRV
;
A
#
# COMPACT_ATOMS: atom_id res chain seq x y z
N MET A 1 17.78 27.90 17.49
CA MET A 1 17.13 29.05 16.82
C MET A 1 15.64 29.05 17.17
N ALA A 2 15.01 30.22 17.37
CA ALA A 2 13.59 30.31 17.77
C ALA A 2 12.61 29.74 16.72
N SER A 3 12.99 29.70 15.43
CA SER A 3 12.22 29.04 14.36
C SER A 3 12.12 27.53 14.55
N GLN A 4 13.20 26.89 15.01
CA GLN A 4 13.21 25.44 15.32
C GLN A 4 12.38 25.09 16.56
N GLN A 5 12.05 26.09 17.40
CA GLN A 5 11.21 25.93 18.59
C GLN A 5 9.72 26.13 18.29
N GLY A 6 9.32 26.27 17.02
CA GLY A 6 7.92 26.31 16.62
C GLY A 6 7.23 27.68 16.79
N ASN A 7 7.99 28.74 17.06
CA ASN A 7 7.41 30.08 17.22
C ASN A 7 6.89 30.61 15.88
N VAL A 8 5.57 30.86 15.81
CA VAL A 8 4.87 31.33 14.62
C VAL A 8 5.43 32.66 14.10
N MET A 9 5.78 33.59 15.00
CA MET A 9 6.35 34.89 14.60
C MET A 9 7.75 34.72 14.02
N ALA A 10 8.53 33.78 14.54
CA ALA A 10 9.85 33.47 13.98
C ALA A 10 9.74 32.91 12.55
N PHE A 11 8.77 32.03 12.29
CA PHE A 11 8.50 31.53 10.94
C PHE A 11 8.03 32.64 10.00
N TYR A 12 7.19 33.57 10.47
CA TYR A 12 6.73 34.71 9.67
C TYR A 12 7.91 35.61 9.22
N HIS A 13 8.78 36.00 10.16
CA HIS A 13 9.94 36.83 9.82
C HIS A 13 10.96 36.09 8.95
N LEU A 14 11.17 34.78 9.18
CA LEU A 14 12.02 33.97 8.32
C LEU A 14 11.45 33.86 6.89
N ALA A 15 10.13 33.75 6.75
CA ALA A 15 9.46 33.76 5.45
C ALA A 15 9.68 35.10 4.73
N GLU A 16 9.57 36.22 5.45
CA GLU A 16 9.84 37.55 4.91
C GLU A 16 11.30 37.71 4.46
N MET A 17 12.25 37.18 5.25
CA MET A 17 13.67 37.15 4.86
C MET A 17 13.89 36.37 3.56
N HIS A 18 13.27 35.19 3.39
CA HIS A 18 13.34 34.42 2.14
C HIS A 18 12.62 35.10 0.97
N ALA A 19 11.53 35.83 1.21
CA ALA A 19 10.80 36.54 0.17
C ALA A 19 11.60 37.75 -0.36
N LYS A 20 12.25 38.50 0.55
CA LYS A 20 13.05 39.69 0.22
C LYS A 20 14.50 39.37 -0.13
N GLY A 21 15.04 38.26 0.35
CA GLY A 21 16.46 37.91 0.22
C GLY A 21 17.37 38.60 1.24
N THR A 22 16.84 39.01 2.39
CA THR A 22 17.61 39.71 3.44
C THR A 22 18.23 38.69 4.40
N GLY A 23 19.55 38.54 4.37
CA GLY A 23 20.28 37.61 5.27
C GLY A 23 20.22 36.13 4.89
N VAL A 24 19.38 35.74 3.93
CA VAL A 24 19.33 34.40 3.31
C VAL A 24 19.05 34.55 1.81
N LEU A 25 19.44 33.57 1.00
CA LEU A 25 19.11 33.54 -0.42
C LEU A 25 17.59 33.62 -0.64
N ARG A 26 17.19 34.49 -1.56
CA ARG A 26 15.79 34.66 -1.95
C ARG A 26 15.25 33.35 -2.51
N SER A 27 14.15 32.88 -1.95
CA SER A 27 13.43 31.70 -2.45
C SER A 27 11.94 31.87 -2.20
N CYS A 28 11.18 31.95 -3.29
CA CYS A 28 9.73 32.13 -3.21
C CYS A 28 9.02 30.86 -2.73
N SER A 29 9.54 29.67 -3.06
CA SER A 29 8.96 28.40 -2.62
C SER A 29 9.06 28.23 -1.11
N THR A 30 10.26 28.42 -0.54
CA THR A 30 10.46 28.29 0.91
C THR A 30 9.70 29.39 1.67
N ALA A 31 9.66 30.61 1.15
CA ALA A 31 8.84 31.67 1.74
C ALA A 31 7.35 31.31 1.76
N ALA A 32 6.81 30.80 0.66
CA ALA A 32 5.40 30.38 0.57
C ALA A 32 5.09 29.23 1.55
N GLU A 33 5.96 28.23 1.67
CA GLU A 33 5.80 27.13 2.63
C GLU A 33 5.83 27.61 4.09
N LEU A 34 6.70 28.57 4.41
CA LEU A 34 6.76 29.15 5.75
C LEU A 34 5.53 30.01 6.05
N PHE A 35 5.04 30.81 5.10
CA PHE A 35 3.79 31.56 5.26
C PHE A 35 2.59 30.63 5.40
N LYS A 36 2.53 29.55 4.61
CA LYS A 36 1.52 28.50 4.75
C LYS A 36 1.53 27.93 6.17
N ASN A 37 2.70 27.53 6.67
CA ASN A 37 2.88 27.03 8.03
C ASN A 37 2.37 27.99 9.11
N VAL A 38 2.53 29.30 8.92
CA VAL A 38 2.03 30.34 9.83
C VAL A 38 0.51 30.44 9.75
N ALA A 39 -0.04 30.51 8.54
CA ALA A 39 -1.48 30.59 8.30
C ALA A 39 -2.22 29.37 8.88
N GLU A 40 -1.59 28.20 8.80
CA GLU A 40 -2.18 26.95 9.27
C GLU A 40 -2.36 26.87 10.80
N ARG A 41 -1.48 27.52 11.56
CA ARG A 41 -1.45 27.49 13.04
C ARG A 41 -2.46 28.43 13.72
N GLY A 42 -3.35 29.06 12.95
CA GLY A 42 -4.35 30.01 13.45
C GLY A 42 -5.56 29.39 14.18
N ARG A 43 -6.70 30.09 14.14
CA ARG A 43 -7.96 29.67 14.81
C ARG A 43 -8.53 28.34 14.29
N TRP A 44 -7.98 27.82 13.19
CA TRP A 44 -8.40 26.61 12.48
C TRP A 44 -8.27 25.34 13.32
N SER A 45 -7.33 25.27 14.26
CA SER A 45 -7.22 24.14 15.19
C SER A 45 -8.51 23.88 15.97
N LYS A 46 -9.26 24.94 16.31
CA LYS A 46 -10.57 24.81 16.98
C LYS A 46 -11.62 24.19 16.05
N LEU A 47 -11.59 24.55 14.76
CA LEU A 47 -12.48 23.97 13.75
C LEU A 47 -12.16 22.49 13.51
N PHE A 48 -10.89 22.11 13.46
CA PHE A 48 -10.49 20.70 13.41
C PHE A 48 -11.01 19.90 14.61
N MET A 49 -10.82 20.42 15.83
CA MET A 49 -11.30 19.76 17.05
C MET A 49 -12.84 19.65 17.08
N SER A 50 -13.54 20.69 16.62
CA SER A 50 -14.99 20.70 16.51
C SER A 50 -15.49 19.68 15.47
N ALA A 51 -14.88 19.64 14.29
CA ALA A 51 -15.20 18.69 13.23
C ALA A 51 -14.95 17.24 13.67
N TYR A 52 -13.83 16.98 14.35
CA TYR A 52 -13.51 15.67 14.91
C TYR A 52 -14.51 15.25 15.99
N SER A 53 -14.89 16.15 16.89
CA SER A 53 -15.93 15.90 17.89
C SER A 53 -17.29 15.62 17.25
N ALA A 54 -17.68 16.38 16.22
CA ALA A 54 -18.91 16.13 15.47
C ALA A 54 -18.89 14.74 14.81
N PHE A 55 -17.77 14.37 14.18
CA PHE A 55 -17.57 13.05 13.57
C PHE A 55 -17.69 11.91 14.60
N ARG A 56 -17.03 12.04 15.76
CA ARG A 56 -17.10 11.06 16.85
C ARG A 56 -18.51 10.90 17.41
N ASN A 57 -19.26 12.01 17.47
CA ASN A 57 -20.66 12.05 17.90
C ASN A 57 -21.66 11.64 16.80
N ARG A 58 -21.19 11.04 15.69
CA ARG A 58 -21.99 10.59 14.54
C ARG A 58 -22.75 11.72 13.81
N ARG A 59 -22.39 12.97 14.03
CA ARG A 59 -22.90 14.13 13.28
C ARG A 59 -22.07 14.31 12.01
N TYR A 60 -22.19 13.35 11.09
CA TYR A 60 -21.33 13.26 9.90
C TYR A 60 -21.52 14.43 8.94
N HIS A 61 -22.73 14.94 8.75
CA HIS A 61 -22.99 16.08 7.87
C HIS A 61 -22.28 17.35 8.35
N GLU A 62 -22.33 17.66 9.65
CA GLU A 62 -21.65 18.83 10.23
C GLU A 62 -20.13 18.69 10.15
N ALA A 63 -19.61 17.49 10.46
CA ALA A 63 -18.19 17.19 10.30
C ALA A 63 -17.74 17.33 8.85
N PHE A 64 -18.53 16.80 7.91
CA PHE A 64 -18.26 16.85 6.48
C PHE A 64 -18.19 18.30 5.97
N VAL A 65 -19.17 19.14 6.28
CA VAL A 65 -19.17 20.56 5.86
C VAL A 65 -17.96 21.30 6.42
N THR A 66 -17.63 21.07 7.69
CA THR A 66 -16.48 21.74 8.34
C THR A 66 -15.16 21.26 7.73
N TYR A 67 -15.00 19.96 7.51
CA TYR A 67 -13.82 19.41 6.84
C TYR A 67 -13.73 19.85 5.38
N GLN A 68 -14.84 19.96 4.66
CA GLN A 68 -14.86 20.45 3.29
C GLN A 68 -14.35 21.90 3.21
N LEU A 69 -14.81 22.77 4.11
CA LEU A 69 -14.32 24.14 4.21
C LEU A 69 -12.80 24.17 4.44
N LEU A 70 -12.30 23.38 5.40
CA LEU A 70 -10.86 23.29 5.68
C LEU A 70 -10.08 22.68 4.51
N ALA A 71 -10.65 21.72 3.78
CA ALA A 71 -10.03 21.10 2.62
C ALA A 71 -9.85 22.10 1.47
N GLU A 72 -10.84 22.97 1.22
CA GLU A 72 -10.74 24.05 0.23
C GLU A 72 -9.78 25.16 0.66
N LEU A 73 -9.57 25.36 1.96
CA LEU A 73 -8.49 26.23 2.49
C LEU A 73 -7.09 25.62 2.30
N GLY A 74 -7.00 24.37 1.84
CA GLY A 74 -5.74 23.72 1.47
C GLY A 74 -5.17 22.79 2.54
N TYR A 75 -5.87 22.54 3.64
CA TYR A 75 -5.35 21.66 4.69
C TYR A 75 -5.37 20.19 4.25
N GLU A 76 -4.19 19.58 4.20
CA GLU A 76 -3.99 18.16 3.85
C GLU A 76 -4.84 17.21 4.70
N VAL A 77 -4.80 17.36 6.04
CA VAL A 77 -5.57 16.51 6.97
C VAL A 77 -7.08 16.63 6.74
N ALA A 78 -7.56 17.80 6.35
CA ALA A 78 -8.97 17.97 6.04
C ALA A 78 -9.34 17.28 4.72
N GLN A 79 -8.49 17.38 3.70
CA GLN A 79 -8.69 16.73 2.40
C GLN A 79 -8.79 15.21 2.55
N SER A 80 -7.89 14.59 3.33
CA SER A 80 -7.96 13.15 3.62
C SER A 80 -9.21 12.77 4.42
N ASN A 81 -9.60 13.55 5.42
CA ASN A 81 -10.83 13.30 6.20
C ASN A 81 -12.11 13.43 5.37
N VAL A 82 -12.18 14.41 4.46
CA VAL A 82 -13.30 14.54 3.51
C VAL A 82 -13.39 13.29 2.66
N ALA A 83 -12.28 12.86 2.07
CA ALA A 83 -12.24 11.69 1.20
C ALA A 83 -12.69 10.42 1.95
N PHE A 84 -12.24 10.26 3.20
CA PHE A 84 -12.67 9.16 4.07
C PHE A 84 -14.17 9.19 4.39
N ILE A 85 -14.74 10.35 4.72
CA ILE A 85 -16.18 10.47 4.99
C ILE A 85 -17.02 10.14 3.75
N LEU A 86 -16.54 10.52 2.57
CA LEU A 86 -17.16 10.20 1.29
C LEU A 86 -17.14 8.68 1.03
N GLU A 87 -15.99 8.03 1.17
CA GLU A 87 -15.84 6.57 0.98
C GLU A 87 -16.78 5.74 1.84
N GLU A 88 -16.94 6.13 3.09
CA GLU A 88 -17.77 5.43 4.05
C GLU A 88 -19.28 5.65 3.83
N GLU A 89 -19.67 6.36 2.76
CA GLU A 89 -21.05 6.76 2.45
C GLU A 89 -21.76 7.48 3.62
N LYS A 90 -20.99 8.11 4.51
CA LYS A 90 -21.49 8.82 5.70
C LYS A 90 -22.01 10.22 5.39
N ALA A 91 -21.64 10.78 4.24
CA ALA A 91 -22.15 12.06 3.75
C ALA A 91 -23.51 11.85 3.07
N THR A 92 -24.53 12.59 3.52
CA THR A 92 -25.87 12.55 2.93
C THR A 92 -25.96 13.49 1.72
N GLY A 93 -26.78 13.12 0.72
CA GLY A 93 -27.13 14.01 -0.40
C GLY A 93 -26.16 14.04 -1.59
N ILE A 94 -25.16 13.14 -1.64
CA ILE A 94 -24.23 13.02 -2.78
C ILE A 94 -24.57 11.73 -3.54
N PRO A 95 -24.75 11.78 -4.88
CA PRO A 95 -25.04 10.58 -5.66
C PRO A 95 -23.82 9.65 -5.70
N LYS A 96 -24.05 8.34 -5.56
CA LYS A 96 -22.99 7.32 -5.43
C LYS A 96 -21.90 7.37 -6.52
N HIS A 97 -22.31 7.65 -7.76
CA HIS A 97 -21.38 7.71 -8.89
C HIS A 97 -20.39 8.89 -8.82
N GLU A 98 -20.71 9.94 -8.05
CA GLU A 98 -19.81 11.08 -7.85
C GLU A 98 -18.92 10.93 -6.61
N ILE A 99 -19.31 10.09 -5.64
CA ILE A 99 -18.59 9.93 -4.36
C ILE A 99 -17.13 9.58 -4.62
N TYR A 100 -16.87 8.52 -5.40
CA TYR A 100 -15.51 8.08 -5.69
C TYR A 100 -14.72 9.11 -6.49
N LYS A 101 -15.34 9.84 -7.44
CA LYS A 101 -14.65 10.89 -8.20
C LYS A 101 -14.23 12.08 -7.31
N ARG A 102 -15.11 12.48 -6.39
CA ARG A 102 -14.83 13.54 -5.42
C ARG A 102 -13.78 13.10 -4.41
N ALA A 103 -13.89 11.89 -3.86
CA ALA A 103 -12.91 11.33 -2.93
C ALA A 103 -11.53 11.17 -3.59
N PHE A 104 -11.47 10.67 -4.83
CA PHE A 104 -10.24 10.59 -5.62
C PHE A 104 -9.52 11.94 -5.71
N THR A 105 -10.28 13.00 -6.02
CA THR A 105 -9.73 14.36 -6.12
C THR A 105 -9.14 14.83 -4.79
N GLN A 106 -9.82 14.55 -3.68
CA GLN A 106 -9.36 14.94 -2.35
C GLN A 106 -8.14 14.11 -1.89
N TRP A 107 -8.12 12.81 -2.16
CA TRP A 107 -6.93 11.98 -1.93
C TRP A 107 -5.74 12.43 -2.76
N GLN A 108 -5.95 12.77 -4.02
CA GLN A 108 -4.92 13.31 -4.90
C GLN A 108 -4.33 14.60 -4.32
N ARG A 109 -5.18 15.56 -3.94
CA ARG A 109 -4.74 16.81 -3.29
C ARG A 109 -3.93 16.53 -2.03
N SER A 110 -4.44 15.68 -1.16
CA SER A 110 -3.76 15.31 0.10
C SER A 110 -2.40 14.62 -0.14
N ALA A 111 -2.34 13.67 -1.08
CA ALA A 111 -1.12 12.96 -1.45
C ALA A 111 -0.07 13.89 -2.08
N THR A 112 -0.48 14.89 -2.87
CA THR A 112 0.45 15.90 -3.41
C THR A 112 1.08 16.78 -2.33
N GLN A 113 0.43 16.90 -1.17
CA GLN A 113 0.97 17.61 -0.01
C GLN A 113 1.89 16.74 0.88
N GLY A 114 2.18 15.50 0.47
CA GLY A 114 3.10 14.61 1.17
C GLY A 114 2.45 13.61 2.11
N SER A 115 1.11 13.52 2.11
CA SER A 115 0.39 12.55 2.94
C SER A 115 0.62 11.12 2.51
N THR A 116 1.33 10.34 3.33
CA THR A 116 1.64 8.93 3.05
C THR A 116 0.39 8.07 2.96
N SER A 117 -0.53 8.20 3.92
CA SER A 117 -1.78 7.43 3.94
C SER A 117 -2.65 7.73 2.72
N SER A 118 -2.72 9.00 2.32
CA SER A 118 -3.43 9.41 1.10
C SER A 118 -2.78 8.87 -0.16
N ARG A 119 -1.44 8.75 -0.18
CA ARG A 119 -0.70 8.17 -1.31
C ARG A 119 -0.99 6.69 -1.46
N VAL A 120 -1.09 5.94 -0.36
CA VAL A 120 -1.52 4.53 -0.38
C VAL A 120 -2.95 4.43 -0.90
N LYS A 121 -3.88 5.24 -0.38
CA LYS A 121 -5.27 5.30 -0.86
C LYS A 121 -5.37 5.62 -2.35
N LEU A 122 -4.56 6.54 -2.84
CA LEU A 122 -4.51 6.86 -4.27
C LEU A 122 -4.03 5.66 -5.10
N GLY A 123 -3.07 4.88 -4.59
CA GLY A 123 -2.70 3.60 -5.16
C GLY A 123 -3.88 2.63 -5.24
N ASP A 124 -4.65 2.50 -4.16
CA ASP A 124 -5.85 1.65 -4.12
C ASP A 124 -6.90 2.10 -5.16
N TYR A 125 -7.06 3.40 -5.38
CA TYR A 125 -7.99 3.93 -6.37
C TYR A 125 -7.64 3.54 -7.79
N PHE A 126 -6.35 3.60 -8.15
CA PHE A 126 -5.88 3.10 -9.44
C PHE A 126 -5.92 1.58 -9.54
N TYR A 127 -5.70 0.87 -8.43
CA TYR A 127 -5.75 -0.59 -8.39
C TYR A 127 -7.18 -1.13 -8.62
N TYR A 128 -8.17 -0.55 -7.95
CA TYR A 128 -9.57 -0.97 -8.05
C TYR A 128 -10.39 -0.23 -9.11
N GLY A 129 -9.88 0.87 -9.67
CA GLY A 129 -10.62 1.70 -10.62
C GLY A 129 -11.74 2.52 -9.95
N LEU A 130 -11.48 3.06 -8.77
CA LEU A 130 -12.46 3.85 -8.03
C LEU A 130 -12.44 5.31 -8.52
N GLY A 131 -13.48 5.75 -9.23
CA GLY A 131 -13.56 7.12 -9.76
C GLY A 131 -12.52 7.45 -10.84
N THR A 132 -11.74 6.46 -11.26
CA THR A 132 -10.74 6.47 -12.35
C THR A 132 -10.75 5.08 -13.01
N ASP A 133 -10.16 4.94 -14.20
CA ASP A 133 -9.94 3.62 -14.79
C ASP A 133 -8.86 2.84 -14.02
N VAL A 134 -8.95 1.51 -14.07
CA VAL A 134 -7.95 0.60 -13.48
C VAL A 134 -6.61 0.83 -14.17
N ASN A 135 -5.57 1.12 -13.38
CA ASN A 135 -4.22 1.33 -13.86
C ASN A 135 -3.18 0.83 -12.85
N TYR A 136 -2.76 -0.42 -13.02
CA TYR A 136 -1.78 -1.03 -12.12
C TYR A 136 -0.41 -0.32 -12.13
N GLN A 137 0.03 0.23 -13.26
CA GLN A 137 1.31 0.95 -13.32
C GLN A 137 1.30 2.19 -12.42
N LYS A 138 0.22 2.98 -12.43
CA LYS A 138 0.07 4.13 -11.53
C LYS A 138 -0.06 3.69 -10.07
N ALA A 139 -0.79 2.61 -9.79
CA ALA A 139 -0.88 2.06 -8.45
C ALA A 139 0.50 1.70 -7.88
N ILE A 140 1.33 1.00 -8.66
CA ILE A 140 2.71 0.63 -8.30
C ILE A 140 3.56 1.87 -8.02
N GLN A 141 3.46 2.91 -8.86
CA GLN A 141 4.21 4.16 -8.64
C GLN A 141 3.85 4.82 -7.30
N HIS A 142 2.56 4.86 -6.96
CA HIS A 142 2.10 5.41 -5.68
C HIS A 142 2.55 4.56 -4.49
N TYR A 143 2.43 3.22 -4.57
CA TYR A 143 2.89 2.34 -3.51
C TYR A 143 4.41 2.37 -3.35
N ARG A 144 5.21 2.37 -4.44
CA ARG A 144 6.67 2.51 -4.35
C ARG A 144 7.08 3.80 -3.68
N THR A 145 6.46 4.91 -4.07
CA THR A 145 6.74 6.20 -3.43
C THR A 145 6.41 6.16 -1.93
N ALA A 146 5.30 5.53 -1.53
CA ALA A 146 4.93 5.37 -0.12
C ALA A 146 5.83 4.40 0.65
N SER A 147 6.31 3.34 0.00
CA SER A 147 7.28 2.39 0.54
C SER A 147 8.64 3.05 0.74
N ASP A 148 9.22 3.62 -0.32
CA ASP A 148 10.63 4.02 -0.34
C ASP A 148 10.85 5.34 0.40
N GLN A 149 9.94 6.31 0.29
CA GLN A 149 10.11 7.63 0.91
C GLN A 149 9.59 7.68 2.35
N HIS A 150 8.61 6.84 2.69
CA HIS A 150 7.89 6.93 3.96
C HIS A 150 7.85 5.63 4.76
N HIS A 151 8.55 4.58 4.30
CA HIS A 151 8.64 3.29 4.98
C HIS A 151 7.26 2.73 5.38
N ASN A 152 6.26 2.89 4.51
CA ASN A 152 4.89 2.52 4.82
C ASN A 152 4.65 1.01 4.63
N ALA A 153 4.36 0.31 5.74
CA ALA A 153 4.14 -1.13 5.74
C ALA A 153 2.97 -1.59 4.85
N GLN A 154 1.87 -0.84 4.78
CA GLN A 154 0.73 -1.20 3.93
C GLN A 154 1.09 -1.09 2.44
N ALA A 155 1.86 -0.06 2.06
CA ALA A 155 2.36 0.08 0.69
C ALA A 155 3.28 -1.09 0.29
N MET A 156 4.19 -1.49 1.18
CA MET A 156 5.07 -2.66 0.98
C MET A 156 4.25 -3.94 0.83
N PHE A 157 3.25 -4.16 1.69
CA PHE A 157 2.36 -5.30 1.60
C PHE A 157 1.61 -5.34 0.25
N ASN A 158 1.05 -4.20 -0.18
CA ASN A 158 0.36 -4.09 -1.48
C ASN A 158 1.31 -4.38 -2.66
N LEU A 159 2.56 -3.91 -2.62
CA LEU A 159 3.57 -4.25 -3.62
C LEU A 159 3.89 -5.76 -3.64
N GLY A 160 4.05 -6.36 -2.46
CA GLY A 160 4.25 -7.81 -2.32
C GLY A 160 3.11 -8.59 -2.96
N TYR A 161 1.87 -8.19 -2.69
CA TYR A 161 0.68 -8.79 -3.29
C TYR A 161 0.64 -8.62 -4.81
N MET A 162 0.98 -7.44 -5.34
CA MET A 162 1.03 -7.22 -6.79
C MET A 162 2.10 -8.07 -7.48
N HIS A 163 3.24 -8.30 -6.85
CA HIS A 163 4.27 -9.23 -7.33
C HIS A 163 3.83 -10.70 -7.25
N GLU A 164 3.12 -11.09 -6.19
CA GLU A 164 2.58 -12.44 -6.02
C GLU A 164 1.55 -12.79 -7.12
N GLN A 165 0.68 -11.84 -7.46
CA GLN A 165 -0.38 -12.02 -8.45
C GLN A 165 0.05 -11.68 -9.88
N GLY A 166 1.17 -10.98 -10.09
CA GLY A 166 1.59 -10.52 -11.41
C GLY A 166 0.70 -9.39 -11.97
N LEU A 167 0.21 -8.50 -11.12
CA LEU A 167 -0.71 -7.41 -11.52
C LEU A 167 0.07 -6.18 -11.97
N GLY A 168 0.15 -5.96 -13.29
CA GLY A 168 0.97 -4.88 -13.87
C GLY A 168 2.48 -5.09 -13.73
N LEU A 169 2.90 -6.22 -13.15
CA LEU A 169 4.28 -6.63 -12.95
C LEU A 169 4.41 -8.09 -13.38
N LYS A 170 5.63 -8.53 -13.70
CA LYS A 170 5.90 -9.95 -13.83
C LYS A 170 5.73 -10.63 -12.47
N ARG A 171 5.05 -11.79 -12.45
CA ARG A 171 4.90 -12.61 -11.24
C ARG A 171 6.29 -12.99 -10.71
N ASP A 172 6.56 -12.66 -9.45
CA ASP A 172 7.82 -12.97 -8.75
C ASP A 172 7.55 -13.21 -7.27
N LEU A 173 7.58 -14.48 -6.86
CA LEU A 173 7.28 -14.90 -5.50
C LEU A 173 8.41 -14.56 -4.50
N TYR A 174 9.66 -14.53 -4.97
CA TYR A 174 10.81 -14.17 -4.12
C TYR A 174 10.74 -12.69 -3.77
N LEU A 175 10.46 -11.85 -4.77
CA LEU A 175 10.29 -10.43 -4.55
C LEU A 175 9.03 -10.12 -3.73
N ALA A 176 7.94 -10.88 -3.93
CA ALA A 176 6.75 -10.79 -3.08
C ALA A 176 7.06 -11.07 -1.60
N LYS A 177 7.74 -12.19 -1.31
CA LYS A 177 8.19 -12.53 0.05
C LYS A 177 9.03 -11.40 0.65
N ARG A 178 10.01 -10.88 -0.09
CA ARG A 178 10.87 -9.79 0.38
C ARG A 178 10.05 -8.55 0.78
N PHE A 179 9.08 -8.15 -0.04
CA PHE A 179 8.20 -7.02 0.30
C PHE A 179 7.32 -7.30 1.53
N TYR A 180 6.85 -8.54 1.71
CA TYR A 180 6.12 -8.93 2.91
C TYR A 180 7.01 -8.88 4.16
N ASP A 181 8.24 -9.38 4.09
CA ASP A 181 9.19 -9.32 5.20
C ASP A 181 9.49 -7.85 5.58
N MET A 182 9.75 -7.00 4.58
CA MET A 182 9.93 -5.54 4.79
C MET A 182 8.71 -4.90 5.46
N ALA A 183 7.49 -5.29 5.09
CA ALA A 183 6.27 -4.78 5.70
C ALA A 183 6.17 -5.16 7.20
N ALA A 184 6.55 -6.39 7.55
CA ALA A 184 6.55 -6.88 8.94
C ALA A 184 7.64 -6.23 9.83
N GLU A 185 8.75 -5.81 9.21
CA GLU A 185 9.80 -5.03 9.86
C GLU A 185 9.37 -3.58 10.07
N ALA A 186 8.70 -2.98 9.09
CA ALA A 186 8.28 -1.58 9.12
C ALA A 186 7.20 -1.27 10.17
N SER A 187 6.27 -2.20 10.44
CA SER A 187 5.24 -2.01 11.45
C SER A 187 4.87 -3.31 12.16
N ILE A 188 4.68 -3.23 13.48
CA ILE A 188 4.22 -4.35 14.29
C ILE A 188 2.77 -4.76 13.94
N ASP A 189 1.94 -3.81 13.53
CA ASP A 189 0.54 -4.04 13.16
C ASP A 189 0.42 -4.88 11.88
N ALA A 190 1.41 -4.80 10.98
CA ALA A 190 1.42 -5.54 9.73
C ALA A 190 1.81 -7.02 9.89
N ARG A 191 2.47 -7.40 11.00
CA ARG A 191 3.07 -8.73 11.17
C ARG A 191 2.07 -9.85 11.03
N VAL A 192 0.91 -9.74 11.66
CA VAL A 192 -0.13 -10.80 11.63
C VAL A 192 -0.62 -11.02 10.19
N ALA A 193 -0.89 -9.94 9.46
CA ALA A 193 -1.31 -10.01 8.07
C ALA A 193 -0.23 -10.60 7.16
N VAL A 194 1.03 -10.20 7.38
CA VAL A 194 2.20 -10.74 6.67
C VAL A 194 2.36 -12.23 6.91
N TYR A 195 2.30 -12.70 8.16
CA TYR A 195 2.43 -14.13 8.44
C TYR A 195 1.35 -14.96 7.76
N LEU A 196 0.11 -14.49 7.74
CA LEU A 196 -0.97 -15.15 7.00
C LEU A 196 -0.69 -15.19 5.49
N ALA A 197 -0.19 -14.09 4.93
CA ALA A 197 0.21 -14.02 3.52
C ALA A 197 1.37 -14.98 3.20
N LEU A 198 2.37 -15.09 4.09
CA LEU A 198 3.51 -15.99 3.93
C LEU A 198 3.14 -17.46 4.08
N ILE A 199 2.19 -17.80 4.97
CA ILE A 199 1.64 -19.17 5.07
C ILE A 199 0.94 -19.53 3.77
N ARG A 200 0.11 -18.62 3.24
CA ARG A 200 -0.56 -18.80 1.95
C ARG A 200 0.48 -18.97 0.82
N LEU A 201 1.49 -18.10 0.76
CA LEU A 201 2.54 -18.14 -0.25
C LEU A 201 3.31 -19.46 -0.20
N SER A 202 3.66 -19.92 1.00
CA SER A 202 4.30 -21.22 1.23
C SER A 202 3.43 -22.37 0.73
N PHE A 203 2.11 -22.33 0.98
CA PHE A 203 1.18 -23.33 0.47
C PHE A 203 1.15 -23.36 -1.07
N TYR A 204 1.10 -22.20 -1.73
CA TYR A 204 1.17 -22.12 -3.20
C TYR A 204 2.47 -22.74 -3.74
N PHE A 205 3.61 -22.40 -3.13
CA PHE A 205 4.91 -22.92 -3.55
C PHE A 205 4.99 -24.44 -3.41
N VAL A 206 4.50 -24.97 -2.28
CA VAL A 206 4.44 -26.41 -2.04
C VAL A 206 3.55 -27.11 -3.07
N MET A 207 2.39 -26.54 -3.39
CA MET A 207 1.50 -27.08 -4.42
C MET A 207 2.13 -27.06 -5.81
N GLU A 208 2.78 -25.95 -6.20
CA GLU A 208 3.50 -25.82 -7.48
C GLU A 208 4.63 -26.87 -7.58
N PHE A 209 5.40 -27.04 -6.50
CA PHE A 209 6.44 -28.07 -6.41
C PHE A 209 5.89 -29.49 -6.55
N PHE A 210 4.76 -29.81 -5.90
CA PHE A 210 4.15 -31.14 -6.03
C PHE A 210 3.63 -31.40 -7.45
N CYS A 211 3.04 -30.40 -8.11
CA CYS A 211 2.58 -30.50 -9.51
C CYS A 211 3.72 -30.66 -10.52
N ASP A 212 4.84 -29.97 -10.32
CA ASP A 212 6.02 -30.07 -11.19
C ASP A 212 6.87 -31.32 -10.92
N SER A 213 6.69 -31.97 -9.77
CA SER A 213 7.40 -33.21 -9.46
C SER A 213 7.01 -34.32 -10.45
N SER A 214 8.03 -34.95 -11.05
CA SER A 214 7.88 -36.07 -11.98
C SER A 214 7.09 -37.25 -11.39
N PHE A 215 7.10 -37.39 -10.07
CA PHE A 215 6.33 -38.39 -9.33
C PHE A 215 4.81 -38.23 -9.48
N PHE A 216 4.30 -37.00 -9.37
CA PHE A 216 2.85 -36.75 -9.50
C PHE A 216 2.39 -36.69 -10.95
N GLN A 217 3.24 -36.24 -11.88
CA GLN A 217 2.97 -36.39 -13.31
C GLN A 217 2.85 -37.88 -13.70
N TYR A 218 3.68 -38.74 -13.10
CA TYR A 218 3.62 -40.19 -13.29
C TYR A 218 2.33 -40.81 -12.71
N ILE A 219 1.95 -40.46 -11.47
CA ILE A 219 0.68 -40.91 -10.87
C ILE A 219 -0.54 -40.36 -11.62
N GLY A 220 -0.48 -39.11 -12.09
CA GLY A 220 -1.51 -38.48 -12.93
C GLY A 220 -1.72 -39.21 -14.27
N ARG A 221 -0.66 -39.76 -14.86
CA ARG A 221 -0.76 -40.65 -16.05
C ARG A 221 -1.34 -42.03 -15.72
N ILE A 222 -1.17 -42.53 -14.50
CA ILE A 222 -1.70 -43.83 -14.06
C ILE A 222 -3.20 -43.75 -13.73
N PHE A 223 -3.66 -42.62 -13.19
CA PHE A 223 -5.05 -42.43 -12.73
C PHE A 223 -5.90 -41.46 -13.59
N GLY A 224 -5.30 -40.80 -14.59
CA GLY A 224 -5.95 -39.79 -15.44
C GLY A 224 -5.96 -40.18 -16.92
N ARG A 225 -7.19 -40.29 -17.44
CA ARG A 225 -7.60 -40.59 -18.83
C ARG A 225 -6.94 -39.65 -19.86
N SER A 226 -6.64 -40.20 -21.03
CA SER A 226 -6.31 -39.47 -22.25
C SER A 226 -7.36 -38.39 -22.55
N SER A 227 -7.04 -37.13 -22.27
CA SER A 227 -7.67 -35.99 -22.91
C SER A 227 -6.60 -35.32 -23.76
N GLU A 228 -6.69 -35.58 -25.07
CA GLU A 228 -6.16 -34.67 -26.09
C GLU A 228 -6.71 -33.27 -25.77
N GLU A 229 -5.82 -32.29 -25.65
CA GLU A 229 -6.18 -30.88 -25.77
C GLU A 229 -5.35 -30.29 -26.92
N PRO A 230 -5.97 -29.49 -27.80
CA PRO A 230 -5.39 -29.14 -29.09
C PRO A 230 -4.35 -28.02 -28.97
N ASP A 231 -3.49 -28.00 -29.97
CA ASP A 231 -2.40 -27.06 -30.17
C ASP A 231 -2.79 -25.59 -29.93
N LYS A 232 -2.00 -24.90 -29.11
CA LYS A 232 -1.87 -23.44 -29.16
C LYS A 232 -0.42 -23.08 -29.41
N GLU A 233 -0.09 -23.08 -30.68
CA GLU A 233 1.13 -22.51 -31.23
C GLU A 233 0.97 -20.99 -31.40
N SER A 234 2.05 -20.25 -31.12
CA SER A 234 2.29 -18.81 -31.37
C SER A 234 1.38 -17.85 -30.57
N VAL A 235 1.90 -16.91 -29.76
CA VAL A 235 2.72 -15.78 -30.19
C VAL A 235 3.64 -15.36 -29.04
N ILE A 236 4.93 -15.66 -29.18
CA ILE A 236 6.00 -14.79 -28.68
C ILE A 236 6.72 -14.34 -29.94
N ASP A 237 6.60 -13.05 -30.26
CA ASP A 237 7.76 -12.29 -30.67
C ASP A 237 7.50 -10.78 -30.60
N SER A 238 8.56 -10.08 -30.23
CA SER A 238 8.74 -8.62 -30.24
C SER A 238 8.24 -7.84 -28.99
N ILE A 239 9.11 -7.71 -27.99
CA ILE A 239 9.98 -6.52 -27.80
C ILE A 239 10.69 -6.65 -26.45
N THR A 240 11.99 -6.95 -26.53
CA THR A 240 13.00 -6.72 -25.50
C THR A 240 13.55 -5.29 -25.57
N ALA A 241 14.28 -4.91 -24.51
CA ALA A 241 14.95 -3.63 -24.22
C ALA A 241 14.03 -2.59 -23.56
N SER A 242 14.30 -2.06 -22.37
CA SER A 242 15.57 -1.65 -21.79
C SER A 242 15.36 -1.34 -20.29
N SER A 243 16.21 -1.87 -19.41
CA SER A 243 16.87 -1.08 -18.35
C SER A 243 17.67 -2.03 -17.44
N SER A 244 18.98 -2.02 -17.61
CA SER A 244 19.98 -2.63 -16.74
C SER A 244 20.21 -1.77 -15.50
N HIS A 245 20.12 -2.35 -14.30
CA HIS A 245 20.94 -1.94 -13.15
C HIS A 245 21.20 -3.13 -12.21
N PRO A 246 22.35 -3.15 -11.54
CA PRO A 246 23.01 -4.38 -11.10
C PRO A 246 22.42 -4.89 -9.78
N SER A 247 22.01 -6.16 -9.78
CA SER A 247 21.70 -6.90 -8.56
C SER A 247 23.01 -7.33 -7.90
N GLU A 248 23.34 -6.71 -6.77
CA GLU A 248 24.27 -7.30 -5.81
C GLU A 248 23.67 -8.65 -5.36
N HIS A 249 24.38 -9.72 -5.69
CA HIS A 249 24.10 -11.05 -5.17
C HIS A 249 24.40 -11.04 -3.66
N MET A 250 23.35 -11.15 -2.84
CA MET A 250 23.48 -11.61 -1.47
C MET A 250 22.38 -12.63 -1.22
N GLU A 251 22.79 -13.88 -1.11
CA GLU A 251 21.94 -15.04 -0.84
C GLU A 251 21.17 -14.82 0.47
N SER A 252 19.87 -14.58 0.36
CA SER A 252 18.94 -14.87 1.45
C SER A 252 18.52 -16.33 1.27
N SER A 253 19.24 -17.23 1.93
CA SER A 253 18.84 -18.62 2.06
C SER A 253 17.53 -18.68 2.81
N MET A 254 16.52 -19.28 2.20
CA MET A 254 15.27 -19.61 2.87
C MET A 254 15.59 -20.55 4.05
N ASP A 255 15.29 -20.13 5.28
CA ASP A 255 15.41 -20.99 6.48
C ASP A 255 14.31 -22.06 6.43
N TRP A 256 14.58 -23.13 5.67
CA TRP A 256 13.72 -24.29 5.50
C TRP A 256 13.35 -24.94 6.84
N ASP A 257 14.20 -24.80 7.86
CA ASP A 257 14.01 -25.40 9.17
C ASP A 257 12.76 -24.87 9.89
N PHE A 258 12.40 -23.60 9.67
CA PHE A 258 11.26 -23.00 10.39
C PHE A 258 9.90 -23.46 9.83
N TYR A 259 9.82 -23.82 8.54
CA TYR A 259 8.56 -24.12 7.85
C TYR A 259 8.41 -25.59 7.42
N ALA A 260 9.49 -26.25 7.01
CA ALA A 260 9.45 -27.65 6.58
C ALA A 260 9.35 -28.61 7.76
N ILE A 261 10.05 -28.34 8.88
CA ILE A 261 10.10 -29.23 10.04
C ILE A 261 8.72 -29.39 10.71
N PRO A 262 7.94 -28.32 10.98
CA PRO A 262 6.61 -28.49 11.59
C PRO A 262 5.62 -29.23 10.68
N PHE A 263 5.71 -29.02 9.37
CA PHE A 263 4.81 -29.67 8.40
C PHE A 263 5.15 -31.14 8.19
N LEU A 264 6.43 -31.47 8.06
CA LEU A 264 6.92 -32.85 7.96
C LEU A 264 6.70 -33.63 9.26
N THR A 265 6.90 -33.00 10.42
CA THR A 265 6.61 -33.63 11.72
C THR A 265 5.10 -33.85 11.92
N GLY A 266 4.26 -32.92 11.46
CA GLY A 266 2.80 -33.08 11.45
C GLY A 266 2.31 -34.23 10.56
N LEU A 267 2.83 -34.34 9.34
CA LEU A 267 2.55 -35.46 8.42
C LEU A 267 3.03 -36.80 8.99
N LEU A 268 4.21 -36.83 9.61
CA LEU A 268 4.78 -38.03 10.23
C LEU A 268 3.95 -38.47 11.45
N LEU A 269 3.47 -37.55 12.29
CA LEU A 269 2.59 -37.84 13.42
C LEU A 269 1.23 -38.38 12.98
N LEU A 270 0.64 -37.79 11.93
CA LEU A 270 -0.61 -38.30 11.34
C LEU A 270 -0.43 -39.70 10.74
N PHE A 271 0.71 -39.96 10.11
CA PHE A 271 1.05 -41.29 9.58
C PHE A 271 1.25 -42.34 10.69
N ILE A 272 1.93 -41.97 11.79
CA ILE A 272 2.09 -42.84 12.96
C ILE A 272 0.74 -43.14 13.61
N PHE A 273 -0.13 -42.13 13.75
CA PHE A 273 -1.47 -42.29 14.30
C PHE A 273 -2.34 -43.19 13.41
N TYR A 274 -2.26 -43.00 12.09
CA TYR A 274 -2.94 -43.85 11.11
C TYR A 274 -2.49 -45.32 11.19
N ILE A 275 -1.18 -45.58 11.28
CA ILE A 275 -0.66 -46.95 11.45
C ILE A 275 -1.12 -47.55 12.79
N ARG A 276 -1.13 -46.76 13.87
CA ARG A 276 -1.55 -47.22 15.19
C ARG A 276 -3.04 -47.54 15.24
N HIS A 277 -3.88 -46.74 14.57
CA HIS A 277 -5.33 -46.97 14.49
C HIS A 277 -5.67 -48.20 13.62
N ARG A 278 -4.84 -48.54 12.63
CA ARG A 278 -5.08 -49.71 11.75
C ARG A 278 -4.65 -51.05 12.35
N ARG A 279 -3.99 -51.03 13.52
CA ARG A 279 -3.53 -52.24 14.25
C ARG A 279 -4.42 -52.63 15.43
N VAL A 280 -5.51 -51.91 15.69
CA VAL A 280 -6.59 -52.25 16.63
C VAL A 280 -7.80 -52.66 15.82
#